data_AF-A0A8C9DWE9-F1
#
_entry.id   AF-A0A8C9DWE9-F1
#
_cell.length_a   1.000
_cell.length_b   1.000
_cell.length_c   1.000
_cell.angle_alpha   90.00
_cell.angle_beta   90.00
_cell.angle_gamma   90.00
#
_symmetry.space_group_name_H-M   'P 1'
#
loop_
_entity.id
_entity.type
_entity.pdbx_description
1 polymer ?
#
loop_
_entity_poly.entity_id
_entity_poly.type
_entity_poly.pdbx_seq_one_letter_code
_entity_poly.pdbx_strand_id
1 'polypeptide(L)'
;MSNGTSDADLVDSHDDIDDEGEAGSVEDAHTLTKSKFLGMSTGVYNIGQGCVSCLDHDEHYILTFPNGYGRSILTVPWVELGGECNINCSKTGYSANIISHTKPF
;
A
#
# COMPACT_ATOMS: atom_id res chain seq x y z
N MET A 1 -45.58 -21.39 -43.56
CA MET A 1 -44.52 -20.38 -43.39
C MET A 1 -44.57 -19.95 -41.94
N SER A 2 -43.60 -20.13 -41.04
CA SER A 2 -42.24 -20.68 -41.04
C SER A 2 -41.96 -21.14 -39.59
N ASN A 3 -41.12 -22.16 -39.45
CA ASN A 3 -40.59 -22.69 -38.18
C ASN A 3 -39.74 -21.63 -37.45
N GLY A 4 -39.82 -21.53 -36.13
CA GLY A 4 -38.98 -20.64 -35.32
C GLY A 4 -38.61 -21.34 -34.01
N THR A 5 -37.34 -21.68 -33.91
CA THR A 5 -36.69 -22.58 -32.95
C THR A 5 -36.60 -22.00 -31.53
N SER A 6 -36.53 -22.89 -30.54
CA SER A 6 -36.17 -22.61 -29.15
C SER A 6 -34.77 -22.03 -29.05
N ASP A 7 -34.54 -21.05 -28.17
CA ASP A 7 -33.21 -20.70 -27.65
C ASP A 7 -33.37 -20.17 -26.21
N ALA A 8 -33.54 -21.11 -25.28
CA ALA A 8 -33.20 -20.88 -23.89
C ALA A 8 -31.68 -21.04 -23.76
N ASP A 9 -30.91 -20.10 -24.31
CA ASP A 9 -29.44 -20.03 -24.21
C ASP A 9 -28.91 -18.64 -24.63
N LEU A 10 -29.52 -17.55 -24.13
CA LEU A 10 -28.93 -16.21 -24.29
C LEU A 10 -27.97 -15.93 -23.14
N VAL A 11 -26.77 -16.50 -23.34
CA VAL A 11 -25.45 -15.93 -23.12
C VAL A 11 -25.21 -15.17 -21.82
N ASP A 12 -24.45 -15.82 -20.95
CA ASP A 12 -23.51 -15.20 -20.02
C ASP A 12 -22.62 -14.22 -20.79
N SER A 13 -23.00 -12.94 -20.78
CA SER A 13 -22.11 -11.88 -21.21
C SER A 13 -20.96 -11.85 -20.22
N HIS A 14 -19.91 -12.60 -20.54
CA HIS A 14 -18.58 -12.35 -20.04
C HIS A 14 -18.33 -10.85 -20.27
N ASP A 15 -18.23 -10.12 -19.18
CA ASP A 15 -17.72 -8.76 -19.20
C ASP A 15 -16.26 -8.86 -19.67
N ASP A 16 -16.06 -8.77 -20.99
CA ASP A 16 -14.77 -8.52 -21.61
C ASP A 16 -14.34 -7.10 -21.19
N ILE A 17 -13.83 -7.00 -19.96
CA ILE A 17 -12.93 -5.92 -19.58
C ILE A 17 -11.67 -6.16 -20.41
N ASP A 18 -11.47 -5.28 -21.39
CA ASP A 18 -10.22 -5.11 -22.08
C ASP A 18 -9.12 -4.80 -21.03
N ASP A 19 -8.44 -5.83 -20.53
CA ASP A 19 -7.27 -5.73 -19.65
C ASP A 19 -6.06 -5.28 -20.48
N GLU A 20 -6.12 -4.04 -20.97
CA GLU A 20 -5.00 -3.38 -21.62
C GLU A 20 -3.97 -2.96 -20.57
N GLY A 21 -3.16 -3.93 -20.14
CA GLY A 21 -1.81 -3.73 -19.62
C GLY A 21 -1.70 -3.29 -18.17
N GLU A 22 -2.34 -3.99 -17.22
CA GLU A 22 -1.88 -3.87 -15.84
C GLU A 22 -0.48 -4.49 -15.70
N ALA A 23 0.48 -3.68 -15.27
CA ALA A 23 1.80 -4.19 -14.92
C ALA A 23 1.61 -5.09 -13.71
N GLY A 24 1.86 -6.40 -13.87
CA GLY A 24 1.54 -7.36 -12.83
C GLY A 24 2.22 -6.97 -11.52
N SER A 25 1.45 -6.77 -10.45
CA SER A 25 1.99 -6.46 -9.13
C SER A 25 1.44 -7.41 -8.06
N VAL A 26 2.30 -7.81 -7.13
CA VAL A 26 1.91 -8.60 -5.94
C VAL A 26 2.42 -7.88 -4.70
N GLU A 27 1.53 -7.71 -3.73
CA GLU A 27 1.81 -7.00 -2.48
C GLU A 27 1.62 -7.94 -1.29
N ASP A 28 2.62 -7.99 -0.40
CA ASP A 28 2.52 -8.63 0.91
C ASP A 28 3.08 -7.69 1.99
N ALA A 29 2.47 -7.68 3.17
CA ALA A 29 2.91 -6.80 4.24
C ALA A 29 2.57 -7.37 5.62
N HIS A 30 3.50 -7.17 6.56
CA HIS A 30 3.25 -7.38 7.97
C HIS A 30 3.65 -6.14 8.76
N THR A 31 2.88 -5.82 9.79
CA THR A 31 3.17 -4.68 10.67
C THR A 31 2.75 -4.98 12.11
N LEU A 32 3.62 -4.56 13.02
CA LEU A 32 3.36 -4.39 14.45
C LEU A 32 3.35 -2.89 14.75
N THR A 33 2.23 -2.40 15.24
CA THR A 33 2.10 -1.01 15.68
C THR A 33 2.43 -0.91 17.17
N LYS A 34 3.49 -0.18 17.50
CA LYS A 34 3.83 0.16 18.89
C LYS A 34 3.40 1.59 19.19
N SER A 35 2.34 1.78 19.95
CA SER A 35 1.87 3.11 20.36
C SER A 35 2.56 3.60 21.63
N LYS A 36 2.79 4.91 21.73
CA LYS A 36 3.31 5.58 22.93
C LYS A 36 2.59 6.91 23.16
N PHE A 37 2.23 7.17 24.41
CA PHE A 37 1.76 8.48 24.84
C PHE A 37 2.95 9.44 25.04
N LEU A 38 2.88 10.63 24.44
CA LEU A 38 3.96 11.62 24.34
C LEU A 38 3.47 13.00 24.80
N GLY A 39 2.89 13.07 26.00
CA GLY A 39 2.30 14.31 26.53
C GLY A 39 0.98 14.61 25.84
N MET A 40 0.84 15.75 25.16
CA MET A 40 -0.39 16.09 24.41
C MET A 40 -0.50 15.38 23.06
N SER A 41 0.27 14.31 22.85
CA SER A 41 0.40 13.60 21.58
C SER A 41 0.45 12.09 21.77
N THR A 42 0.17 11.35 20.71
CA THR A 42 0.38 9.89 20.61
C THR A 42 1.29 9.61 19.43
N GLY A 43 2.34 8.83 19.63
CA GLY A 43 3.17 8.28 18.56
C GLY A 43 2.81 6.82 18.29
N VAL A 44 2.83 6.41 17.03
CA VAL A 44 2.66 5.04 16.56
C VAL A 44 3.89 4.69 15.75
N TYR A 45 4.71 3.78 16.28
CA TYR A 45 5.86 3.25 15.58
C TYR A 45 5.43 2.04 14.75
N ASN A 46 5.58 2.13 13.43
CA ASN A 46 5.21 1.07 12.51
C ASN A 46 6.42 0.17 12.29
N ILE A 47 6.43 -1.00 12.95
CA ILE A 47 7.52 -1.96 12.88
C ILE A 47 7.07 -3.09 11.95
N GLY A 48 7.70 -3.21 10.80
CA GLY A 48 7.32 -4.22 9.82
C GLY A 48 7.88 -3.90 8.45
N GLN A 49 7.54 -4.74 7.48
CA GLN A 49 7.98 -4.59 6.11
C GLN A 49 6.84 -4.92 5.14
N GLY A 50 6.82 -4.21 4.01
CA GLY A 50 6.06 -4.57 2.82
C GLY A 50 6.99 -5.10 1.75
N CYS A 51 6.47 -5.97 0.89
CA CYS A 51 7.08 -6.42 -0.35
C CYS A 51 6.14 -6.04 -1.50
N VAL A 52 6.63 -5.26 -2.46
CA VAL A 52 5.94 -4.97 -3.71
C VAL A 52 6.74 -5.63 -4.83
N SER A 53 6.10 -6.56 -5.54
CA SER A 53 6.74 -7.27 -6.65
C SER A 53 6.27 -6.68 -7.97
N CYS A 54 7.19 -6.16 -8.79
CA CYS A 54 6.92 -5.76 -10.17
C CYS A 54 7.20 -6.97 -11.06
N LEU A 55 6.16 -7.70 -11.46
CA LEU A 55 6.26 -8.99 -12.13
C LEU A 55 6.88 -8.86 -13.53
N ASP A 56 6.58 -7.77 -14.24
CA ASP A 56 7.09 -7.51 -15.59
C ASP A 56 8.62 -7.43 -15.63
N HIS A 57 9.21 -6.95 -14.54
CA HIS A 57 10.66 -6.81 -14.39
C HIS A 57 11.26 -7.90 -13.49
N ASP A 58 10.43 -8.80 -12.94
CA ASP A 58 10.82 -9.79 -11.94
C ASP A 58 11.62 -9.11 -10.79
N GLU A 59 11.09 -8.00 -10.29
CA GLU A 59 11.72 -7.19 -9.24
C GLU A 59 10.90 -7.24 -7.95
N HIS A 60 11.60 -7.36 -6.82
CA HIS A 60 10.98 -7.32 -5.49
C HIS A 60 11.50 -6.12 -4.71
N TYR A 61 10.60 -5.25 -4.29
CA TYR A 61 10.88 -4.05 -3.51
C TYR A 61 10.46 -4.27 -2.06
N ILE A 62 11.45 -4.32 -1.16
CA ILE A 62 11.23 -4.42 0.27
C ILE A 62 11.20 -3.00 0.86
N LEU A 63 10.11 -2.65 1.53
CA LEU A 63 9.90 -1.33 2.11
C LEU A 63 9.58 -1.38 3.61
N THR A 64 10.04 -0.37 4.35
CA THR A 64 9.60 -0.11 5.73
C THR A 64 8.59 1.04 5.77
N PHE A 65 7.92 1.22 6.90
CA PHE A 65 6.85 2.20 7.05
C PHE A 65 7.29 3.43 7.87
N PRO A 66 6.85 4.64 7.51
CA PRO A 66 7.04 5.81 8.37
C PRO A 66 6.23 5.64 9.66
N ASN A 67 6.63 6.34 10.72
CA ASN A 67 5.86 6.39 11.96
C ASN A 67 4.74 7.44 11.84
N GLY A 68 3.65 7.25 12.58
CA GLY A 68 2.54 8.20 12.66
C GLY A 68 2.51 8.94 13.99
N TYR A 69 2.23 10.24 13.96
CA TYR A 69 2.08 11.05 15.17
C TYR A 69 0.76 11.79 15.14
N GLY A 70 -0.11 11.49 16.11
CA GLY A 70 -1.29 12.29 16.41
C GLY A 70 -0.92 13.34 17.44
N ARG A 71 -0.98 14.61 17.06
CA ARG A 71 -0.60 15.76 17.90
C ARG A 71 -1.85 16.44 18.46
N SER A 72 -1.68 17.15 19.58
CA SER A 72 -2.72 18.02 20.14
C SER A 72 -4.05 17.30 20.42
N ILE A 73 -3.98 16.07 20.94
CA ILE A 73 -5.15 15.17 21.10
C ILE A 73 -6.23 15.70 22.07
N LEU A 74 -5.89 16.70 22.90
CA LEU A 74 -6.81 17.35 23.84
C LEU A 74 -7.28 18.73 23.37
N THR A 75 -6.82 19.21 22.21
CA THR A 75 -7.18 20.53 21.66
C THR A 75 -7.64 20.37 20.20
N VAL A 76 -6.86 20.86 19.24
CA VAL A 76 -7.14 20.73 17.80
C VAL A 76 -6.18 19.69 17.24
N PRO A 77 -6.63 18.44 17.04
CA PRO A 77 -5.73 17.36 16.64
C PRO A 77 -5.24 17.55 15.21
N TRP A 78 -4.00 17.13 14.96
CA TRP A 78 -3.44 17.01 13.61
C TRP A 78 -2.48 15.84 13.54
N VAL A 79 -2.21 15.36 12.31
CA VAL A 79 -1.35 14.20 12.06
C VAL A 79 -0.12 14.60 11.29
N GLU A 80 1.01 13.99 11.62
CA GLU A 80 2.22 14.01 10.79
C GLU A 80 2.86 12.64 10.72
N LEU A 81 3.56 12.40 9.60
CA LEU A 81 4.45 11.26 9.45
C LEU A 81 5.84 11.65 9.92
N GLY A 82 6.57 10.69 10.47
CA GLY A 82 7.92 10.96 10.93
C GLY A 82 8.82 9.74 10.94
N GLY A 83 10.12 10.04 10.94
CA GLY A 83 11.15 9.02 10.93
C GLY A 83 11.51 8.60 9.50
N GLU A 84 12.36 7.58 9.45
CA GLU A 84 12.98 7.09 8.23
C GLU A 84 12.27 5.83 7.74
N CYS A 85 11.99 5.77 6.44
CA CYS A 85 11.65 4.54 5.75
C CYS A 85 12.58 4.32 4.55
N ASN A 86 12.78 3.05 4.20
CA ASN A 86 13.62 2.64 3.08
C ASN A 86 12.80 1.79 2.12
N ILE A 87 13.15 1.85 0.83
CA ILE A 87 12.63 0.99 -0.23
C ILE A 87 13.84 0.42 -0.96
N ASN A 88 13.97 -0.90 -1.06
CA ASN A 88 15.14 -1.55 -1.63
C ASN A 88 14.76 -2.69 -2.57
N CYS A 89 15.37 -2.73 -3.75
CA CYS A 89 15.34 -3.88 -4.65
C CYS A 89 16.71 -4.56 -4.71
N SER A 90 16.78 -5.83 -4.34
CA SER A 90 18.05 -6.59 -4.34
C SER A 90 18.54 -6.92 -5.75
N LYS A 91 17.64 -7.06 -6.72
CA LYS A 91 17.95 -7.42 -8.11
C LYS A 91 18.68 -6.30 -8.85
N THR A 92 18.10 -5.09 -8.83
CA THR A 92 18.66 -3.92 -9.52
C THR A 92 19.58 -3.08 -8.66
N GLY A 93 19.50 -3.23 -7.34
CA GLY A 93 20.18 -2.34 -6.39
C GLY A 93 19.51 -0.98 -6.25
N TYR A 94 18.34 -0.76 -6.86
CA TYR A 94 17.58 0.47 -6.66
C TYR A 94 17.18 0.60 -5.19
N SER A 95 17.43 1.79 -4.66
CA SER A 95 17.15 2.12 -3.27
C SER A 95 16.67 3.56 -3.14
N ALA A 96 15.75 3.77 -2.21
CA ALA A 96 15.28 5.08 -1.81
C ALA A 96 15.24 5.15 -0.28
N ASN A 97 15.88 6.17 0.27
CA ASN A 97 15.81 6.52 1.69
C ASN A 97 14.92 7.76 1.83
N ILE A 98 13.86 7.65 2.63
CA ILE A 98 12.86 8.70 2.79
C ILE A 98 12.80 9.08 4.26
N ILE A 99 13.02 10.36 4.55
CA ILE A 99 12.95 10.90 5.91
C ILE A 99 11.76 11.86 5.98
N SER A 100 10.75 11.47 6.76
CA SER A 100 9.66 12.37 7.11
C SER A 100 10.05 13.18 8.35
N HIS A 101 10.12 14.50 8.19
CA HIS A 101 10.42 15.41 9.28
C HIS A 101 9.17 15.77 10.08
N THR A 102 9.31 15.83 11.40
CA THR A 102 8.25 16.23 12.32
C THR A 102 8.58 17.56 12.97
N LYS A 103 7.56 18.26 13.44
CA LYS A 103 7.78 19.39 14.34
C LYS A 103 8.32 18.88 15.69
N PRO A 104 9.15 19.67 16.40
CA PRO A 104 9.57 19.33 17.76
C PRO A 104 8.39 18.98 18.69
N PHE A 105 8.63 18.09 19.65
CA PHE A 105 7.64 17.68 20.67
C PHE A 105 7.50 18.71 21.79
#